data_AF-A0A3C1B4L4-F1
#
_entry.id   AF-A0A3C1B4L4-F1
#
_cell.length_a   1.000
_cell.length_b   1.000
_cell.length_c   1.000
_cell.angle_alpha   90.00
_cell.angle_beta   90.00
_cell.angle_gamma   90.00
#
_symmetry.space_group_name_H-M   'P 1'
#
loop_
_entity.id
_entity.type
_entity.pdbx_description
1 polymer ?
#
loop_
_entity_poly.entity_id
_entity_poly.type
_entity_poly.pdbx_seq_one_letter_code
_entity_poly.pdbx_strand_id
1 'polypeptide(L)' 'MPSFSTTLEQAIHAALGLANKRSHEFATLEHLLLALMDEQDAARV' A
#
# COMPACT_ATOMS: atom_id res chain seq x y z
N MET A 1 9.25 14.25 10.55
CA MET A 1 8.14 13.64 9.79
C MET A 1 7.43 12.71 10.76
N PRO A 2 6.09 12.73 10.87
CA PRO A 2 5.42 11.68 11.62
C PRO A 2 5.81 10.34 10.99
N SER A 3 6.42 9.45 11.77
CA SER A 3 6.73 8.10 11.30
C SER A 3 5.42 7.32 11.25
N PHE A 4 5.07 6.83 10.07
CA PHE A 4 4.01 5.83 9.99
C PHE A 4 4.51 4.52 10.63
N SER A 5 3.60 3.58 10.90
CA SER A 5 4.05 2.23 11.22
C SER A 5 4.83 1.66 10.03
N THR A 6 5.81 0.80 10.30
CA THR A 6 6.62 0.14 9.26
C THR A 6 5.76 -0.59 8.23
N THR A 7 4.69 -1.25 8.70
CA THR A 7 3.64 -1.88 7.88
C THR A 7 2.95 -0.89 6.94
N LEU A 8 2.58 0.29 7.42
CA LEU A 8 1.91 1.29 6.58
C LEU A 8 2.87 1.87 5.53
N GLU A 9 4.15 2.09 5.86
CA GLU A 9 5.14 2.52 4.88
C GLU A 9 5.33 1.48 3.76
N GLN A 10 5.43 0.19 4.12
CA GLN A 10 5.53 -0.91 3.16
C GLN A 10 4.30 -0.96 2.23
N ALA A 11 3.10 -0.83 2.79
CA ALA A 11 1.86 -0.81 2.01
C ALA A 11 1.79 0.39 1.05
N ILE A 12 2.26 1.57 1.47
CA ILE A 12 2.33 2.76 0.60
C ILE A 12 3.30 2.52 -0.57
N HIS A 13 4.48 1.93 -0.31
CA HIS A 13 5.43 1.57 -1.37
C HIS A 13 4.85 0.54 -2.35
N ALA A 14 4.14 -0.47 -1.86
CA ALA A 14 3.46 -1.45 -2.70
C ALA A 14 2.35 -0.82 -3.54
N ALA A 15 1.54 0.08 -2.96
CA ALA A 15 0.49 0.81 -3.65
C ALA A 15 1.03 1.68 -4.80
N LEU A 16 2.15 2.37 -4.59
CA LEU A 16 2.86 3.12 -5.62
C LEU A 16 3.37 2.21 -6.74
N GLY A 17 3.91 1.04 -6.40
CA GLY A 17 4.29 0.03 -7.38
C GLY A 17 3.10 -0.47 -8.21
N LEU A 18 1.95 -0.68 -7.58
CA LEU A 18 0.71 -1.08 -8.25
C LEU A 18 0.17 0.00 -9.19
N ALA A 19 0.29 1.28 -8.81
CA ALA A 19 -0.07 2.42 -9.65
C ALA A 19 0.84 2.52 -10.88
N ASN A 20 2.16 2.41 -10.69
CA ASN A 20 3.15 2.43 -11.78
C ASN A 20 2.93 1.29 -12.77
N LYS A 21 2.64 0.08 -12.30
CA LYS A 21 2.33 -1.08 -13.16
C LYS A 21 1.09 -0.86 -14.04
N ARG A 22 0.15 -0.03 -13.59
CA ARG A 22 -1.07 0.34 -14.32
C ARG A 22 -0.95 1.66 -15.08
N SER A 23 0.26 2.26 -15.10
CA SER A 23 0.52 3.58 -15.68
C SER A 23 -0.38 4.69 -15.09
N HIS A 24 -0.74 4.57 -13.82
CA HIS A 24 -1.42 5.61 -13.07
C HIS A 24 -0.40 6.60 -12.50
N GLU A 25 -0.68 7.89 -12.67
CA GLU A 25 0.17 8.99 -12.17
C GLU A 25 0.23 9.04 -10.64
N PHE A 26 -0.83 8.59 -9.97
CA PHE A 26 -0.95 8.59 -8.51
C PHE A 26 -1.47 7.25 -7.99
N ALA A 27 -0.99 6.86 -6.81
CA ALA A 27 -1.61 5.80 -6.05
C ALA A 27 -2.96 6.26 -5.51
N THR A 28 -4.00 5.51 -5.85
CA THR A 28 -5.36 5.72 -5.30
C THR A 28 -5.58 4.87 -4.04
N LEU A 29 -6.68 5.14 -3.34
CA LEU A 29 -7.10 4.34 -2.18
C LEU A 29 -7.24 2.85 -2.52
N GLU A 30 -7.67 2.50 -3.74
CA GLU A 30 -7.78 1.11 -4.18
C GLU A 30 -6.43 0.38 -4.16
N HIS A 31 -5.36 1.04 -4.64
CA HIS A 31 -4.02 0.47 -4.63
C HIS A 31 -3.51 0.28 -3.20
N LEU A 32 -3.83 1.21 -2.31
CA LEU A 32 -3.46 1.14 -0.90
C LEU A 32 -4.22 0.02 -0.18
N LEU A 33 -5.53 -0.08 -0.38
CA LEU A 33 -6.33 -1.15 0.21
C LEU A 33 -5.89 -2.52 -0.30
N LEU A 34 -5.59 -2.65 -1.59
CA LEU A 34 -5.05 -3.88 -2.15
C LEU A 34 -3.68 -4.24 -1.54
N ALA A 35 -2.79 -3.26 -1.41
CA ALA A 35 -1.48 -3.45 -0.77
C ALA A 35 -1.58 -3.83 0.72
N LEU A 36 -2.54 -3.25 1.45
CA LEU A 36 -2.81 -3.59 2.84
C LEU A 36 -3.41 -4.99 2.99
N MET A 37 -4.25 -5.44 2.04
CA MET A 37 -4.82 -6.79 2.06
C MET A 37 -3.80 -7.89 1.75
N ASP A 38 -2.77 -7.60 0.95
CA ASP A 38 -1.68 -8.54 0.64
C ASP A 38 -0.69 -8.71 1.81
N GLU A 39 -0.77 -7.88 2.86
CA GLU A 39 0.02 -8.10 4.07
C GLU A 39 -0.47 -9.32 4.86
N GLN A 40 0.45 -10.21 5.21
CA GLN A 40 0.14 -11.45 5.94
C GLN A 40 -0.51 -11.22 7.32
N ASP A 41 -0.31 -10.04 7.93
CA ASP A 41 -0.94 -9.68 9.20
C ASP A 41 -2.34 -9.05 9.02
N ALA A 42 -2.74 -8.65 7.82
CA ALA A 42 -4.07 -8.05 7.58
C ALA A 42 -5.22 -9.05 7.77
N ALA A 43 -4.94 -10.35 7.65
CA ALA A 43 -5.88 -11.43 7.91
C ALA A 43 -5.97 -11.83 9.41
N ARG A 44 -5.20 -11.19 10.30
CA ARG A 44 -5.09 -11.61 11.72
C ARG A 44 -5.95 -10.78 12.69
N VAL A 45 -6.96 -10.08 12.19
CA VAL A 45 -7.94 -9.31 12.99
C VAL A 45 -9.23 -10.07 13.26
#